data_AF-A0AAV9ZQB5-F1
#
_entry.id   AF-A0AAV9ZQB5-F1
#
_cell.length_a   1.000
_cell.length_b   1.000
_cell.length_c   1.000
_cell.angle_alpha   90.00
_cell.angle_beta   90.00
_cell.angle_gamma   90.00
#
_symmetry.space_group_name_H-M   'P 1'
#
loop_
_entity.id
_entity.type
_entity.pdbx_description
1 polymer ?
#
loop_
_entity_poly.entity_id
_entity_poly.type
_entity_poly.pdbx_seq_one_letter_code
_entity_poly.pdbx_strand_id
1 'polypeptide(L)'
;MKERQEQDSPKPKRRLRSDVLIAGDPIKAGNQRLFTKVIMDIKGKLRPPRKSTTCNLERIRCSLGDEFKFYPSDSAIWRSLRCTDINRLTRNFLWKCLFWDKVNNFEHFGQCSQCHVPETMEHILLDCNSPCVRSIWQLAQLIWSRRYRDWPSLNWGILLGCSLSKFKSNRGKAFRGKNRFFTIIVSSSMQLIWTLRNERVLERKTTTTTEARNHRILANKARFGKFSRNKRLVLETWSGVLHNEDHFCRVNIAVQPVDG
;
A
#
# COMPACT_ATOMS: atom_id res chain seq x y z
N MET A 1 28.60 -74.92 13.96
CA MET A 1 27.94 -73.62 14.22
C MET A 1 28.70 -72.55 13.45
N LYS A 2 28.11 -72.03 12.36
CA LYS A 2 28.67 -70.90 11.60
C LYS A 2 27.80 -69.69 11.91
N GLU A 3 28.37 -68.70 12.59
CA GLU A 3 27.76 -67.39 12.79
C GLU A 3 27.54 -66.73 11.43
N ARG A 4 26.30 -66.34 11.15
CA ARG A 4 25.93 -65.60 9.95
C ARG A 4 25.90 -64.12 10.35
N GLN A 5 26.94 -63.38 9.97
CA GLN A 5 26.97 -61.93 10.09
C GLN A 5 25.86 -61.33 9.22
N GLU A 6 24.88 -60.68 9.84
CA GLU A 6 23.87 -59.89 9.14
C GLU A 6 24.45 -58.48 8.93
N GLN A 7 24.89 -58.21 7.71
CA GLN A 7 25.47 -56.94 7.29
C GLN A 7 24.39 -55.85 7.27
N ASP A 8 24.50 -54.89 8.19
CA ASP A 8 23.70 -53.67 8.20
C ASP A 8 24.03 -52.82 6.96
N SER A 9 23.13 -52.85 5.97
CA SER A 9 23.29 -52.13 4.71
C SER A 9 23.00 -50.65 4.93
N PRO A 10 23.90 -49.71 4.55
CA PRO A 10 23.67 -48.30 4.81
C PRO A 10 22.49 -47.81 3.96
N LYS A 11 21.40 -47.39 4.62
CA LYS A 11 20.24 -46.77 3.97
C LYS A 11 20.73 -45.68 3.00
N PRO A 12 20.25 -45.65 1.75
CA PRO A 12 20.76 -44.73 0.76
C PRO A 12 20.44 -43.31 1.22
N LYS A 13 21.49 -42.53 1.48
CA LYS A 13 21.38 -41.08 1.69
C LYS A 13 20.87 -40.49 0.38
N ARG A 14 19.55 -40.32 0.24
CA ARG A 14 18.96 -39.48 -0.81
C ARG A 14 19.63 -38.12 -0.69
N ARG A 15 20.50 -37.79 -1.65
CA ARG A 15 20.94 -36.41 -1.85
C ARG A 15 19.70 -35.63 -2.28
N LEU A 16 19.03 -35.01 -1.31
CA LEU A 16 17.93 -34.11 -1.57
C LEU A 16 18.47 -32.95 -2.42
N ARG A 17 17.89 -32.78 -3.62
CA ARG A 17 18.03 -31.54 -4.36
C ARG A 17 17.54 -30.42 -3.45
N SER A 18 18.39 -29.43 -3.19
CA SER A 18 18.15 -28.29 -2.29
C SER A 18 16.93 -27.42 -2.62
N ASP A 19 16.25 -27.71 -3.73
CA ASP A 19 15.32 -26.78 -4.37
C ASP A 19 13.86 -27.23 -4.29
N VAL A 20 13.58 -28.46 -3.82
CA VAL A 20 12.22 -29.02 -3.76
C VAL A 20 11.99 -29.68 -2.40
N LEU A 21 11.02 -29.17 -1.66
CA LEU A 21 10.63 -29.64 -0.33
C LEU A 21 9.18 -30.15 -0.39
N ILE A 22 8.95 -31.35 0.10
CA ILE A 22 7.66 -32.06 0.02
C ILE A 22 7.04 -32.13 1.43
N ALA A 23 5.71 -32.20 1.51
CA ALA A 23 5.01 -32.38 2.77
C ALA A 23 5.48 -33.69 3.45
N GLY A 24 5.95 -33.57 4.70
CA GLY A 24 6.52 -34.69 5.46
C GLY A 24 8.05 -34.67 5.58
N ASP A 25 8.74 -33.79 4.85
CA ASP A 25 10.20 -33.63 4.98
C ASP A 25 10.59 -33.08 6.38
N PRO A 26 11.72 -33.55 6.95
CA PRO A 26 12.19 -33.06 8.24
C PRO A 26 12.56 -31.58 8.18
N ILE A 27 12.40 -30.86 9.30
CA ILE A 27 12.65 -29.40 9.38
C ILE A 27 14.08 -29.03 8.90
N LYS A 28 15.06 -29.92 9.11
CA LYS A 28 16.45 -29.73 8.67
C LYS A 28 16.64 -29.76 7.14
N ALA A 29 15.66 -30.25 6.38
CA ALA A 29 15.71 -30.35 4.92
C ALA A 29 15.44 -29.02 4.20
N GLY A 30 15.05 -27.96 4.92
CA GLY A 30 14.70 -26.68 4.33
C GLY A 30 15.03 -25.48 5.18
N ASN A 31 14.67 -24.31 4.65
CA ASN A 31 14.69 -23.05 5.38
C ASN A 31 13.29 -22.45 5.44
N GLN A 32 13.09 -21.45 6.30
CA GLN A 32 11.79 -20.80 6.51
C GLN A 32 11.10 -20.37 5.20
N ARG A 33 11.87 -19.91 4.20
CA ARG A 33 11.33 -19.48 2.91
C ARG A 33 10.75 -20.65 2.11
N LEU A 34 11.46 -21.78 2.06
CA LEU A 34 11.00 -23.01 1.41
C LEU A 34 9.76 -23.57 2.11
N PHE A 35 9.77 -23.70 3.44
CA PHE A 35 8.60 -24.17 4.19
C PHE A 35 7.38 -23.26 3.99
N THR A 36 7.57 -21.95 4.07
CA THR A 36 6.48 -20.98 3.82
C THR A 36 5.92 -21.12 2.42
N LYS A 37 6.77 -21.32 1.40
CA LYS A 37 6.34 -21.52 0.01
C LYS A 37 5.48 -22.77 -0.14
N VAL A 38 5.93 -23.91 0.39
CA VAL A 38 5.18 -25.18 0.35
C VAL A 38 3.82 -25.05 1.04
N ILE A 39 3.79 -24.44 2.23
CA ILE A 39 2.54 -24.19 2.96
C ILE A 39 1.60 -23.28 2.17
N MET A 40 2.13 -22.24 1.51
CA MET A 40 1.35 -21.35 0.66
C MET A 40 0.80 -22.07 -0.57
N ASP A 41 1.57 -22.95 -1.21
CA ASP A 41 1.12 -23.73 -2.37
C ASP A 41 0.02 -24.72 -1.98
N ILE A 42 0.18 -25.42 -0.84
CA ILE A 42 -0.84 -26.33 -0.31
C ILE A 42 -2.11 -25.56 0.06
N LYS A 43 -1.99 -24.50 0.88
CA LYS A 43 -3.15 -23.69 1.31
C LYS A 43 -3.79 -22.93 0.16
N GLY A 44 -3.02 -22.52 -0.85
CA GLY A 44 -3.49 -21.82 -2.04
C GLY A 44 -4.35 -22.70 -2.92
N LYS A 45 -3.99 -23.98 -3.08
CA LYS A 45 -4.83 -24.97 -3.80
C LYS A 45 -6.12 -25.29 -3.04
N LEU A 46 -6.09 -25.28 -1.70
CA LEU A 46 -7.22 -25.64 -0.86
C LEU A 46 -8.20 -24.48 -0.61
N ARG A 47 -7.80 -23.23 -0.83
CA ARG A 47 -8.64 -22.06 -0.53
C ARG A 47 -9.17 -21.45 -1.82
N PRO A 48 -10.50 -21.38 -2.02
CA PRO A 48 -11.04 -20.66 -3.16
C PRO A 48 -10.61 -19.19 -3.10
N PRO A 49 -10.37 -18.56 -4.27
CA PRO A 49 -10.08 -17.13 -4.32
C PRO A 49 -11.23 -16.35 -3.70
N ARG A 50 -10.90 -15.38 -2.86
CA ARG A 50 -11.89 -14.53 -2.19
C ARG A 50 -12.58 -13.65 -3.23
N LYS A 51 -13.92 -13.65 -3.23
CA LYS A 51 -14.72 -12.86 -4.19
C LYS A 51 -14.41 -11.36 -4.09
N SER A 52 -14.31 -10.80 -2.88
CA SER A 52 -13.99 -9.37 -2.68
C SER A 52 -12.62 -9.00 -3.26
N THR A 53 -11.59 -9.80 -2.95
CA THR A 53 -10.23 -9.56 -3.46
C THR A 53 -10.18 -9.64 -4.99
N THR A 54 -10.84 -10.64 -5.57
CA THR A 54 -10.91 -10.79 -7.04
C THR A 54 -11.61 -9.59 -7.67
N CYS A 55 -12.75 -9.17 -7.10
CA CYS A 55 -13.46 -7.96 -7.55
C CYS A 55 -12.58 -6.71 -7.45
N ASN A 56 -11.86 -6.50 -6.34
CA ASN A 56 -10.95 -5.37 -6.20
C ASN A 56 -9.81 -5.41 -7.24
N LEU A 57 -9.25 -6.58 -7.54
CA LEU A 57 -8.24 -6.74 -8.60
C LEU A 57 -8.80 -6.37 -9.98
N GLU A 58 -10.01 -6.80 -10.31
CA GLU A 58 -10.69 -6.40 -11.56
C GLU A 58 -10.96 -4.90 -11.60
N ARG A 59 -11.49 -4.32 -10.52
CA ARG A 59 -11.75 -2.87 -10.44
C ARG A 59 -10.48 -2.07 -10.66
N ILE A 60 -9.36 -2.48 -10.08
CA ILE A 60 -8.05 -1.86 -10.34
C ILE A 60 -7.69 -1.96 -11.82
N ARG A 61 -7.84 -3.14 -12.44
CA ARG A 61 -7.53 -3.33 -13.86
C ARG A 61 -8.41 -2.47 -14.76
N CYS A 62 -9.71 -2.45 -14.55
CA CYS A 62 -10.66 -1.62 -15.31
C CYS A 62 -10.31 -0.15 -15.16
N SER A 63 -10.21 0.37 -13.93
CA SER A 63 -9.93 1.78 -13.71
C SER A 63 -8.59 2.24 -14.27
N LEU A 64 -7.54 1.42 -14.18
CA LEU A 64 -6.24 1.74 -14.80
C LEU A 64 -6.27 1.60 -16.33
N GLY A 65 -7.09 0.69 -16.86
CA GLY A 65 -7.38 0.55 -18.27
C GLY A 65 -8.07 1.78 -18.85
N ASP A 66 -9.06 2.30 -18.13
CA ASP A 66 -9.83 3.48 -18.56
C ASP A 66 -8.98 4.74 -18.51
N GLU A 67 -8.28 4.97 -17.40
CA GLU A 67 -7.51 6.20 -17.15
C GLU A 67 -6.14 6.20 -17.84
N PHE A 68 -5.38 5.11 -17.74
CA PHE A 68 -3.98 5.04 -18.18
C PHE A 68 -3.74 4.13 -19.40
N LYS A 69 -4.80 3.52 -19.94
CA LYS A 69 -4.76 2.64 -21.12
C LYS A 69 -3.79 1.46 -20.95
N PHE A 70 -3.76 0.85 -19.77
CA PHE A 70 -3.05 -0.41 -19.55
C PHE A 70 -3.72 -1.28 -18.48
N TYR A 71 -3.57 -2.60 -18.63
CA TYR A 71 -4.17 -3.60 -17.73
C TYR A 71 -3.07 -4.39 -17.02
N PRO A 72 -2.82 -4.18 -15.71
CA PRO A 72 -1.80 -4.93 -14.97
C PRO A 72 -2.25 -6.36 -14.68
N SER A 73 -1.29 -7.30 -14.60
CA SER A 73 -1.56 -8.62 -14.02
C SER A 73 -1.73 -8.54 -12.50
N ASP A 74 -2.39 -9.54 -11.90
CA ASP A 74 -2.53 -9.63 -10.43
C ASP A 74 -1.19 -9.57 -9.72
N SER A 75 -0.19 -10.27 -10.26
CA SER A 75 1.16 -10.24 -9.71
C SER A 75 1.76 -8.82 -9.71
N ALA A 76 1.45 -7.99 -10.71
CA ALA A 76 1.89 -6.61 -10.78
C ALA A 76 1.17 -5.74 -9.75
N ILE A 77 -0.15 -5.94 -9.56
CA ILE A 77 -0.95 -5.26 -8.52
C ILE A 77 -0.41 -5.60 -7.12
N TRP A 78 -0.23 -6.87 -6.80
CA TRP A 78 0.31 -7.27 -5.50
C TRP A 78 1.75 -6.78 -5.28
N ARG A 79 2.55 -6.71 -6.35
CA ARG A 79 3.91 -6.18 -6.27
C ARG A 79 3.92 -4.67 -6.04
N SER A 80 2.97 -3.92 -6.61
CA SER A 80 2.92 -2.46 -6.50
C SER A 80 2.60 -1.97 -5.09
N LEU A 81 1.87 -2.76 -4.29
CA LEU A 81 1.67 -2.48 -2.85
C LEU A 81 2.99 -2.37 -2.08
N ARG A 82 4.10 -2.92 -2.60
CA ARG A 82 5.43 -2.82 -2.00
C ARG A 82 6.25 -1.64 -2.54
N CYS A 83 5.62 -0.71 -3.26
CA CYS A 83 6.27 0.47 -3.81
C CYS A 83 7.04 1.24 -2.74
N THR A 84 8.31 1.56 -3.04
CA THR A 84 9.21 2.27 -2.12
C THR A 84 8.72 3.67 -1.78
N ASP A 85 7.89 4.28 -2.64
CA ASP A 85 7.29 5.60 -2.47
C ASP A 85 6.20 5.65 -1.40
N ILE A 86 5.64 4.50 -1.06
CA ILE A 86 4.61 4.37 -0.04
C ILE A 86 5.28 3.96 1.27
N ASN A 87 4.94 4.60 2.39
CA ASN A 87 5.47 4.23 3.70
C ASN A 87 4.90 2.87 4.17
N ARG A 88 5.57 2.19 5.11
CA ARG A 88 5.18 0.84 5.55
C ARG A 88 3.74 0.77 6.11
N LEU A 89 3.31 1.78 6.85
CA LEU A 89 1.97 1.82 7.44
C LEU A 89 0.90 1.86 6.34
N THR A 90 1.08 2.75 5.38
CA THR A 90 0.19 2.90 4.22
C THR A 90 0.19 1.65 3.33
N ARG A 91 1.33 0.95 3.17
CA ARG A 91 1.35 -0.34 2.45
C ARG A 91 0.50 -1.39 3.14
N ASN A 92 0.59 -1.50 4.47
CA ASN A 92 -0.23 -2.42 5.25
C ASN A 92 -1.72 -2.05 5.14
N PHE A 93 -2.02 -0.75 5.16
CA PHE A 93 -3.36 -0.24 4.96
C PHE A 93 -3.92 -0.60 3.58
N LEU A 94 -3.19 -0.31 2.51
CA LEU A 94 -3.61 -0.66 1.13
C LEU A 94 -3.78 -2.16 0.94
N TRP A 95 -2.88 -2.97 1.52
CA TRP A 95 -3.03 -4.43 1.51
C TRP A 95 -4.32 -4.87 2.20
N LYS A 96 -4.65 -4.26 3.35
CA LYS A 96 -5.93 -4.49 4.03
C LYS A 96 -7.09 -4.07 3.13
N CYS A 97 -7.08 -2.88 2.52
CA CYS A 97 -8.16 -2.44 1.64
C CYS A 97 -8.40 -3.39 0.46
N LEU A 98 -7.33 -3.92 -0.13
CA LEU A 98 -7.42 -4.84 -1.26
C LEU A 98 -7.94 -6.23 -0.84
N PHE A 99 -7.58 -6.66 0.37
CA PHE A 99 -7.95 -7.96 0.93
C PHE A 99 -9.21 -7.94 1.82
N TRP A 100 -9.76 -6.76 2.15
CA TRP A 100 -10.84 -6.63 3.12
C TRP A 100 -12.10 -7.33 2.61
N ASP A 101 -12.44 -8.45 3.25
CA ASP A 101 -13.76 -9.05 3.18
C ASP A 101 -14.61 -8.41 4.28
N LYS A 102 -15.94 -8.31 4.04
CA LYS A 102 -16.92 -8.01 5.08
C LYS A 102 -16.58 -8.84 6.31
N VAL A 103 -16.24 -8.17 7.41
CA VAL A 103 -15.99 -8.89 8.65
C VAL A 103 -17.36 -9.33 9.17
N ASN A 104 -17.70 -10.59 8.92
CA ASN A 104 -18.90 -11.18 9.49
C ASN A 104 -18.86 -10.97 11.01
N ASN A 105 -19.99 -10.51 11.58
CA ASN A 105 -20.21 -10.19 13.00
C ASN A 105 -19.73 -8.81 13.50
N PHE A 106 -19.41 -7.85 12.62
CA PHE A 106 -19.22 -6.43 13.01
C PHE A 106 -20.20 -5.47 12.32
N GLU A 107 -21.37 -5.98 11.93
CA GLU A 107 -22.42 -5.20 11.25
C GLU A 107 -22.89 -3.99 12.07
N HIS A 108 -22.75 -4.06 13.40
CA HIS A 108 -23.15 -3.03 14.35
C HIS A 108 -22.18 -1.83 14.45
N PHE A 109 -20.94 -1.93 13.94
CA PHE A 109 -20.07 -0.76 13.75
C PHE A 109 -20.30 -0.10 12.37
N GLY A 110 -21.31 -0.56 11.65
CA GLY A 110 -21.35 -0.55 10.20
C GLY A 110 -22.06 0.62 9.56
N GLN A 111 -22.33 1.74 10.24
CA GLN A 111 -22.93 2.93 9.62
C GLN A 111 -22.10 4.19 9.84
N CYS A 112 -21.90 4.95 8.77
CA CYS A 112 -21.20 6.22 8.85
C CYS A 112 -22.04 7.21 9.65
N SER A 113 -21.50 7.74 10.74
CA SER A 113 -22.24 8.70 11.58
C SER A 113 -22.65 10.02 10.90
N GLN A 114 -22.06 10.31 9.74
CA GLN A 114 -22.31 11.54 8.99
C GLN A 114 -23.34 11.31 7.87
N CYS A 115 -23.34 10.10 7.30
CA CYS A 115 -24.13 9.77 6.12
C CYS A 115 -25.23 8.74 6.40
N HIS A 116 -25.19 8.08 7.55
CA HIS A 116 -26.11 7.01 7.98
C HIS A 116 -26.22 5.83 7.01
N VAL A 117 -25.25 5.67 6.09
CA VAL A 117 -25.15 4.54 5.16
C VAL A 117 -24.12 3.52 5.65
N PRO A 118 -24.15 2.28 5.12
CA PRO A 118 -23.15 1.28 5.43
C PRO A 118 -21.71 1.78 5.22
N GLU A 119 -20.89 1.75 6.26
CA GLU A 119 -19.54 2.31 6.24
C GLU A 119 -18.55 1.32 5.61
N THR A 120 -18.45 1.36 4.27
CA THR A 120 -17.45 0.59 3.51
C THR A 120 -16.12 1.32 3.43
N MET A 121 -15.02 0.60 3.15
CA MET A 121 -13.71 1.22 2.92
C MET A 121 -13.73 2.24 1.78
N GLU A 122 -14.52 1.96 0.74
CA GLU A 122 -14.74 2.87 -0.39
C GLU A 122 -15.49 4.12 0.07
N HIS A 123 -16.57 3.96 0.84
CA HIS A 123 -17.31 5.09 1.39
C HIS A 123 -16.41 5.97 2.27
N ILE A 124 -15.66 5.39 3.21
CA ILE A 124 -14.76 6.14 4.10
C ILE A 124 -13.78 7.01 3.31
N LEU A 125 -13.23 6.48 2.21
CA LEU A 125 -12.16 7.10 1.48
C LEU A 125 -12.63 8.01 0.34
N LEU A 126 -13.81 7.78 -0.25
CA LEU A 126 -14.30 8.51 -1.42
C LEU A 126 -15.69 9.11 -1.21
N ASP A 127 -16.68 8.29 -0.84
CA ASP A 127 -18.09 8.70 -0.93
C ASP A 127 -18.62 9.41 0.32
N CYS A 128 -17.84 9.42 1.41
CA CYS A 128 -18.27 9.99 2.68
C CYS A 128 -18.43 11.51 2.58
N ASN A 129 -19.62 11.99 2.93
CA ASN A 129 -19.97 13.41 2.91
C ASN A 129 -19.34 14.21 4.07
N SER A 130 -18.41 13.63 4.82
CA SER A 130 -17.77 14.36 5.91
C SER A 130 -16.88 15.48 5.35
N PRO A 131 -16.88 16.68 5.99
CA PRO A 131 -16.01 17.78 5.56
C PRO A 131 -14.54 17.38 5.51
N CYS A 132 -14.10 16.51 6.43
CA CYS A 132 -12.72 16.01 6.51
C CYS A 132 -12.27 15.31 5.21
N VAL A 133 -13.06 14.37 4.70
CA VAL A 133 -12.74 13.63 3.46
C VAL A 133 -12.65 14.60 2.28
N ARG A 134 -13.63 15.51 2.16
CA ARG A 134 -13.67 16.52 1.12
C ARG A 134 -12.47 17.46 1.17
N SER A 135 -12.16 18.01 2.34
CA SER A 135 -11.03 18.91 2.53
C SER A 135 -9.69 18.23 2.22
N ILE A 136 -9.51 16.97 2.59
CA ILE A 136 -8.26 16.24 2.30
C ILE A 136 -8.09 16.03 0.79
N TRP A 137 -9.16 15.67 0.06
CA TRP A 137 -9.07 15.54 -1.39
C TRP A 137 -8.90 16.88 -2.10
N GLN A 138 -9.53 17.95 -1.61
CA GLN A 138 -9.30 19.31 -2.10
C GLN A 138 -7.84 19.74 -1.89
N LEU A 139 -7.28 19.50 -0.71
CA LEU A 139 -5.87 19.78 -0.42
C LEU A 139 -4.94 18.96 -1.33
N ALA A 140 -5.24 17.68 -1.53
CA ALA A 140 -4.49 16.82 -2.45
C ALA A 140 -4.49 17.37 -3.88
N GLN A 141 -5.66 17.79 -4.36
CA GLN A 141 -5.82 18.41 -5.67
C GLN A 141 -5.11 19.76 -5.76
N LEU A 142 -5.16 20.60 -4.72
CA LEU A 142 -4.44 21.88 -4.67
C LEU A 142 -2.93 21.68 -4.74
N ILE A 143 -2.39 20.71 -3.99
CA ILE A 143 -0.97 20.34 -4.03
C ILE A 143 -0.59 19.85 -5.43
N TRP A 144 -1.46 19.06 -6.08
CA TRP A 144 -1.25 18.61 -7.45
C TRP A 144 -1.21 19.77 -8.46
N SER A 145 -2.18 20.68 -8.35
CA SER A 145 -2.38 21.84 -9.23
C SER A 145 -1.22 22.81 -9.24
N ARG A 146 -0.36 22.81 -8.20
CA ARG A 146 0.89 23.58 -8.21
C ARG A 146 1.85 23.18 -9.32
N ARG A 147 1.76 21.95 -9.82
CA ARG A 147 2.69 21.41 -10.83
C ARG A 147 2.01 20.89 -12.08
N TYR A 148 0.81 20.35 -11.97
CA TYR A 148 0.11 19.67 -13.05
C TYR A 148 -1.36 20.10 -13.09
N ARG A 149 -1.95 20.25 -14.28
CA ARG A 149 -3.34 20.72 -14.44
C ARG A 149 -4.37 19.58 -14.59
N ASP A 150 -3.89 18.36 -14.79
CA ASP A 150 -4.68 17.18 -15.09
C ASP A 150 -4.83 16.29 -13.85
N TRP A 151 -5.63 16.73 -12.89
CA TRP A 151 -6.00 15.87 -11.76
C TRP A 151 -6.92 14.74 -12.27
N PRO A 152 -6.53 13.46 -12.11
CA PRO A 152 -7.36 12.36 -12.59
C PRO A 152 -8.62 12.22 -11.73
N SER A 153 -9.70 11.73 -12.33
CA SER A 153 -10.89 11.35 -11.56
C SER A 153 -10.55 10.18 -10.64
N LEU A 154 -10.75 10.36 -9.34
CA LEU A 154 -10.45 9.32 -8.37
C LEU A 154 -11.63 8.35 -8.24
N ASN A 155 -11.33 7.06 -8.36
CA ASN A 155 -12.26 5.98 -8.06
C ASN A 155 -11.54 4.88 -7.27
N TRP A 156 -12.29 3.94 -6.72
CA TRP A 156 -11.74 2.89 -5.86
C TRP A 156 -10.58 2.11 -6.48
N GLY A 157 -10.69 1.77 -7.77
CA GLY A 157 -9.63 1.08 -8.50
C GLY A 157 -8.35 1.92 -8.63
N ILE A 158 -8.47 3.22 -8.89
CA ILE A 158 -7.33 4.16 -8.94
C ILE A 158 -6.69 4.32 -7.56
N LEU A 159 -7.48 4.38 -6.48
CA LEU A 159 -6.95 4.50 -5.11
C LEU A 159 -6.10 3.28 -4.74
N LEU A 160 -6.65 2.08 -4.92
CA LEU A 160 -5.93 0.84 -4.66
C LEU A 160 -4.74 0.64 -5.61
N GLY A 161 -4.88 1.08 -6.85
CA GLY A 161 -3.88 0.99 -7.91
C GLY A 161 -2.94 2.20 -8.04
N CYS A 162 -2.94 3.16 -7.11
CA CYS A 162 -2.31 4.47 -7.31
C CYS A 162 -0.81 4.39 -7.66
N SER A 163 -0.11 3.41 -7.08
CA SER A 163 1.31 3.12 -7.34
C SER A 163 1.63 2.60 -8.74
N LEU A 164 0.60 2.21 -9.50
CA LEU A 164 0.70 1.75 -10.88
C LEU A 164 0.32 2.82 -11.91
N SER A 165 0.00 4.04 -11.48
CA SER A 165 -0.31 5.15 -12.38
C SER A 165 0.78 5.35 -13.45
N LYS A 166 0.35 5.59 -14.70
CA LYS A 166 1.23 5.78 -15.86
C LYS A 166 0.88 7.04 -16.63
N PHE A 167 1.14 8.18 -16.03
CA PHE A 167 1.16 9.45 -16.76
C PHE A 167 2.27 9.43 -17.82
N LYS A 168 1.94 9.90 -19.02
CA LYS A 168 2.85 10.01 -20.15
C LYS A 168 3.24 11.47 -20.35
N SER A 169 4.51 11.71 -20.72
CA SER A 169 4.96 13.01 -21.22
C SER A 169 4.49 13.20 -22.67
N ASN A 170 4.54 14.43 -23.17
CA ASN A 170 4.21 14.77 -24.57
C ASN A 170 4.98 13.94 -25.61
N ARG A 171 6.13 13.36 -25.22
CA ARG A 171 6.96 12.45 -26.03
C ARG A 171 6.60 10.96 -25.87
N GLY A 172 5.47 10.63 -25.25
CA GLY A 172 5.00 9.25 -25.00
C GLY A 172 5.76 8.48 -23.90
N LYS A 173 6.85 9.03 -23.36
CA LYS A 173 7.63 8.39 -22.28
C LYS A 173 6.94 8.50 -20.92
N ALA A 174 7.13 7.48 -20.08
CA ALA A 174 6.61 7.46 -18.72
C ALA A 174 7.14 8.65 -17.88
N PHE A 175 6.23 9.43 -17.30
CA PHE A 175 6.57 10.59 -16.50
C PHE A 175 6.80 10.17 -15.04
N ARG A 176 8.02 9.70 -14.74
CA ARG A 176 8.38 9.13 -13.43
C ARG A 176 8.08 10.06 -12.25
N GLY A 177 8.48 11.34 -12.34
CA GLY A 177 8.21 12.33 -11.30
C GLY A 177 6.72 12.51 -11.01
N LYS A 178 5.89 12.58 -12.07
CA LYS A 178 4.44 12.72 -11.98
C LYS A 178 3.75 11.49 -11.39
N ASN A 179 4.11 10.28 -11.85
CA ASN A 179 3.60 9.01 -11.29
C ASN A 179 3.94 8.89 -9.80
N ARG A 180 5.17 9.24 -9.43
CA ARG A 180 5.64 9.21 -8.05
C ARG A 180 4.88 10.23 -7.19
N PHE A 181 4.72 11.45 -7.69
CA PHE A 181 4.00 12.51 -7.00
C PHE A 181 2.55 12.11 -6.74
N PHE A 182 1.87 11.59 -7.75
CA PHE A 182 0.51 11.07 -7.62
C PHE A 182 0.42 9.96 -6.57
N THR A 183 1.32 8.97 -6.64
CA THR A 183 1.38 7.85 -5.69
C THR A 183 1.53 8.36 -4.26
N ILE A 184 2.42 9.33 -4.02
CA ILE A 184 2.66 9.87 -2.67
C ILE A 184 1.43 10.62 -2.16
N ILE A 185 0.87 11.53 -2.97
CA ILE A 185 -0.28 12.34 -2.56
C ILE A 185 -1.47 11.43 -2.24
N VAL A 186 -1.88 10.59 -3.20
CA VAL A 186 -3.07 9.74 -3.04
C VAL A 186 -2.91 8.79 -1.86
N SER A 187 -1.78 8.09 -1.77
CA SER A 187 -1.58 7.12 -0.69
C SER A 187 -1.48 7.78 0.70
N SER A 188 -0.89 8.99 0.78
CA SER A 188 -0.82 9.75 2.04
C SER A 188 -2.19 10.28 2.45
N SER A 189 -2.97 10.82 1.50
CA SER A 189 -4.35 11.29 1.74
C SER A 189 -5.24 10.16 2.22
N MET A 190 -5.19 8.98 1.59
CA MET A 190 -5.95 7.81 2.02
C MET A 190 -5.61 7.40 3.47
N GLN A 191 -4.32 7.36 3.80
CA GLN A 191 -3.89 7.03 5.16
C GLN A 191 -4.36 8.07 6.17
N LEU A 192 -4.28 9.36 5.82
CA LEU A 192 -4.70 10.45 6.68
C LEU A 192 -6.21 10.40 6.96
N ILE A 193 -7.03 10.21 5.92
CA ILE A 193 -8.49 10.03 6.06
C ILE A 193 -8.80 8.89 7.02
N TRP A 194 -8.16 7.73 6.81
CA TRP A 194 -8.36 6.56 7.66
C TRP A 194 -7.95 6.82 9.12
N THR A 195 -6.79 7.45 9.35
CA THR A 195 -6.32 7.79 10.69
C THR A 195 -7.31 8.73 11.39
N LEU A 196 -7.70 9.83 10.76
CA LEU A 196 -8.64 10.81 11.33
C LEU A 196 -10.03 10.22 11.59
N ARG A 197 -10.51 9.33 10.71
CA ARG A 197 -11.76 8.60 10.93
C ARG A 197 -11.64 7.71 12.17
N ASN A 198 -10.53 7.00 12.32
CA ASN A 198 -10.33 6.13 13.48
C ASN A 198 -10.20 6.93 14.78
N GLU A 199 -9.50 8.05 14.76
CA GLU A 199 -9.44 8.98 15.90
C GLU A 199 -10.85 9.42 16.29
N ARG A 200 -11.68 9.89 15.34
CA ARG A 200 -13.09 10.25 15.63
C ARG A 200 -13.91 9.09 16.19
N VAL A 201 -13.76 7.88 15.65
CA VAL A 201 -14.50 6.69 16.11
C VAL A 201 -14.03 6.25 17.50
N LEU A 202 -12.74 6.43 17.81
CA LEU A 202 -12.17 6.14 19.13
C LEU A 202 -12.53 7.23 20.14
N GLU A 203 -12.44 8.51 19.81
CA GLU A 203 -12.84 9.64 20.67
C GLU A 203 -14.31 9.59 21.07
N ARG A 204 -15.20 9.15 20.17
CA ARG A 204 -16.61 8.86 20.53
C ARG A 204 -16.78 7.70 21.51
N LYS A 205 -15.80 6.80 21.58
CA LYS A 205 -15.76 5.68 22.53
C LYS A 205 -15.00 6.04 23.81
N THR A 206 -14.18 7.10 23.78
CA THR A 206 -13.32 7.52 24.90
C THR A 206 -13.43 9.02 25.12
N THR A 207 -14.39 9.43 25.97
CA THR A 207 -14.28 10.64 26.79
C THR A 207 -13.13 10.45 27.79
N THR A 208 -11.88 10.38 27.33
CA THR A 208 -10.65 10.69 28.08
C THR A 208 -9.40 10.36 27.26
N THR A 209 -8.48 11.32 27.28
CA THR A 209 -7.03 11.22 27.03
C THR A 209 -6.55 11.29 25.58
N THR A 210 -6.26 12.54 25.21
CA THR A 210 -5.15 13.03 24.38
C THR A 210 -4.06 12.03 24.00
N GLU A 211 -3.84 11.85 22.69
CA GLU A 211 -2.50 11.79 22.06
C GLU A 211 -2.64 11.72 20.52
N ALA A 212 -2.86 12.87 19.88
CA ALA A 212 -2.81 12.97 18.42
C ALA A 212 -1.34 13.01 17.96
N ARG A 213 -0.83 11.87 17.47
CA ARG A 213 0.55 11.75 16.95
C ARG A 213 0.63 12.24 15.50
N ASN A 214 1.26 13.40 15.32
CA ASN A 214 1.70 13.98 14.06
C ASN A 214 2.35 12.95 13.10
N HIS A 215 1.67 12.61 12.01
CA HIS A 215 2.24 11.86 10.90
C HIS A 215 3.19 12.76 10.10
N ARG A 216 4.49 12.61 10.34
CA ARG A 216 5.58 13.36 9.70
C ARG A 216 5.65 13.08 8.19
N ILE A 217 5.57 14.15 7.40
CA ILE A 217 5.90 14.17 5.97
C ILE A 217 7.39 13.83 5.81
N LEU A 218 7.67 12.84 4.97
CA LEU A 218 9.01 12.28 4.74
C LEU A 218 9.81 13.14 3.75
N ALA A 219 10.62 14.07 4.27
CA ALA A 219 11.78 14.60 3.57
C ALA A 219 12.80 15.19 4.56
N ASN A 220 13.70 14.36 5.12
CA ASN A 220 14.84 14.88 5.89
C ASN A 220 16.13 14.11 5.57
N LYS A 221 17.08 14.78 4.91
CA LYS A 221 18.37 14.23 4.48
C LYS A 221 19.25 13.79 5.67
N ALA A 222 19.10 14.42 6.84
CA ALA A 222 19.85 14.09 8.05
C ALA A 222 19.48 12.73 8.66
N ARG A 223 18.28 12.19 8.35
CA ARG A 223 17.79 10.92 8.93
C ARG A 223 18.03 9.69 8.06
N PHE A 224 18.21 9.84 6.75
CA PHE A 224 18.15 8.70 5.82
C PHE A 224 19.51 8.25 5.28
N GLY A 225 20.62 8.94 5.54
CA GLY A 225 21.97 8.51 5.16
C GLY A 225 22.03 7.92 3.73
N LYS A 226 22.50 6.68 3.59
CA LYS A 226 22.58 5.92 2.32
C LYS A 226 21.24 5.62 1.62
N PHE A 227 20.11 5.83 2.28
CA PHE A 227 18.75 5.71 1.72
C PHE A 227 18.21 7.05 1.18
N SER A 228 19.05 8.09 1.14
CA SER A 228 18.72 9.36 0.48
C SER A 228 18.40 9.11 -0.99
N ARG A 229 17.19 9.49 -1.40
CA ARG A 229 16.73 9.35 -2.79
C ARG A 229 17.53 10.27 -3.71
N ASN A 230 17.64 9.87 -4.99
CA ASN A 230 18.34 10.65 -6.02
C ASN A 230 17.78 12.08 -6.08
N LYS A 231 18.66 13.08 -5.94
CA LYS A 231 18.31 14.51 -5.92
C LYS A 231 17.45 14.89 -7.13
N ARG A 232 17.79 14.38 -8.33
CA ARG A 232 17.03 14.62 -9.57
C ARG A 232 15.59 14.13 -9.46
N LEU A 233 15.37 12.91 -8.95
CA LEU A 233 14.03 12.35 -8.79
C LEU A 233 13.20 13.13 -7.77
N VAL A 234 13.84 13.61 -6.70
CA VAL A 234 13.17 14.42 -5.68
C VAL A 234 12.74 15.77 -6.23
N LEU A 235 13.60 16.45 -7.00
CA LEU A 235 13.27 17.69 -7.71
C LEU A 235 12.19 17.46 -8.78
N GLU A 236 12.27 16.37 -9.56
CA GLU A 236 11.23 15.94 -10.51
C GLU A 236 9.88 15.66 -9.83
N THR A 237 9.88 15.36 -8.53
CA THR A 237 8.64 15.13 -7.77
C THR A 237 8.11 16.41 -7.12
N TRP A 238 8.99 17.24 -6.55
CA TRP A 238 8.60 18.30 -5.62
C TRP A 238 8.91 19.73 -6.08
N SER A 239 9.63 19.95 -7.18
CA SER A 239 9.78 21.29 -7.77
C SER A 239 8.43 21.93 -8.10
N GLY A 240 8.30 23.23 -7.85
CA GLY A 240 7.08 24.03 -7.84
C GLY A 240 6.21 23.94 -6.58
N VAL A 241 6.52 23.06 -5.62
CA VAL A 241 5.66 22.80 -4.44
C VAL A 241 6.32 23.22 -3.13
N LEU A 242 7.65 23.21 -3.07
CA LEU A 242 8.43 23.48 -1.86
C LEU A 242 8.78 24.97 -1.75
N HIS A 243 8.71 25.52 -0.55
CA HIS A 243 9.37 26.80 -0.27
C HIS A 243 10.89 26.59 -0.21
N ASN A 244 11.67 27.52 -0.80
CA ASN A 244 13.14 27.52 -0.83
C ASN A 244 13.78 26.30 -1.51
N GLU A 245 13.45 26.08 -2.79
CA GLU A 245 13.97 24.97 -3.61
C GLU A 245 15.51 24.93 -3.70
N ASP A 246 16.15 26.09 -3.59
CA ASP A 246 17.61 26.25 -3.66
C ASP A 246 18.34 25.74 -2.40
N HIS A 247 17.63 25.60 -1.27
CA HIS A 247 18.22 25.24 0.02
C HIS A 247 17.99 23.78 0.43
N PHE A 248 17.80 22.85 -0.53
CA PHE A 248 17.55 21.42 -0.28
C PHE A 248 18.61 20.68 0.58
N CYS A 249 19.73 21.32 0.91
CA CYS A 249 20.71 20.79 1.87
C CYS A 249 20.46 21.17 3.34
N ARG A 250 19.61 22.16 3.66
CA ARG A 250 19.40 22.63 5.05
C ARG A 250 18.07 23.35 5.24
N VAL A 251 16.91 22.68 5.18
CA VAL A 251 15.67 23.30 5.69
C VAL A 251 14.79 22.26 6.40
N ASN A 252 14.48 22.56 7.67
CA ASN A 252 13.36 21.97 8.40
C ASN A 252 12.07 22.50 7.77
N ILE A 253 11.25 21.62 7.20
CA ILE A 253 9.91 21.99 6.74
C ILE A 253 9.05 22.21 8.00
N ALA A 254 8.98 23.46 8.45
CA ALA A 254 7.95 23.95 9.34
C ALA A 254 6.82 24.51 8.47
N VAL A 255 5.63 23.92 8.57
CA VAL A 255 4.40 24.55 8.10
C VAL A 255 3.98 25.47 9.24
N GLN A 256 4.10 26.79 9.05
CA GLN A 256 3.53 27.77 9.98
C GLN A 256 1.99 27.65 9.94
N PRO A 257 1.30 27.96 11.07
CA PRO A 257 -0.15 27.97 11.10
C PRO A 257 -0.69 29.01 10.11
N VAL A 258 -1.86 28.75 9.55
CA VAL A 258 -2.63 29.76 8.84
C VAL A 258 -3.30 30.60 9.91
N ASP A 259 -2.74 31.78 10.19
CA ASP A 259 -3.44 32.79 11.00
C ASP A 259 -4.56 33.42 10.15
N GLY A 260 -5.68 33.67 10.81
CA GLY A 260 -6.85 34.36 10.25
C GLY A 260 -6.64 35.86 10.10
#